data_AF-A0A968U1V5-F1
#
_entry.id   AF-A0A968U1V5-F1
#
_cell.length_a   1.000
_cell.length_b   1.000
_cell.length_c   1.000
_cell.angle_alpha   90.00
_cell.angle_beta   90.00
_cell.angle_gamma   90.00
#
_symmetry.space_group_name_H-M   'P 1'
#
loop_
_entity.id
_entity.type
_entity.pdbx_description
1 polymer ?
#
loop_
_entity_poly.entity_id
_entity_poly.type
_entity_poly.pdbx_seq_one_letter_code
_entity_poly.pdbx_strand_id
1 'polypeptide(L)'
;MLFTIGQTSGGFELFTFGNTEQHLATHVMSVGKGGWPWYVDEQAGIWFGGDDKNRKIQHFPFRGWDGAGKPIYDLQNPRQWDWPAGFTKIARVLYRPDTDTLFISGYTQDLPMASWGLIGSIMVRYDHWSTNQRIEKWRTQELPRDDERLHPKSIDLAGDYLFTVTTRKYRGKDACVLVWDQATGQVVGAMYPSPNVGGQSGWVDISHGIQAYKRENGQYMVIVEEDARAKNLLYLWKP
;
A
#
# COMPACT_ATOMS: atom_id res chain seq x y z
N MET A 1 -7.12 -0.53 16.89
CA MET A 1 -7.85 0.37 15.96
C MET A 1 -8.15 -0.41 14.70
N LEU A 2 -9.22 -0.03 14.01
CA LEU A 2 -9.52 -0.50 12.66
C LEU A 2 -9.56 0.71 11.73
N PHE A 3 -8.84 0.65 10.62
CA PHE A 3 -8.86 1.65 9.56
C PHE A 3 -9.56 1.02 8.36
N THR A 4 -10.58 1.67 7.84
CA THR A 4 -11.26 1.25 6.62
C THR A 4 -11.16 2.33 5.56
N ILE A 5 -11.15 1.93 4.30
CA ILE A 5 -10.95 2.82 3.17
C ILE A 5 -11.74 2.30 1.97
N GLY A 6 -12.32 3.23 1.20
CA GLY A 6 -13.14 2.89 0.05
C GLY A 6 -12.35 2.36 -1.15
N GLN A 7 -13.07 1.82 -2.13
CA GLN A 7 -12.50 1.31 -3.39
C GLN A 7 -11.54 2.31 -4.05
N THR A 8 -11.99 3.56 -4.17
CA THR A 8 -11.25 4.65 -4.80
C THR A 8 -10.34 5.41 -3.85
N SER A 9 -10.08 4.86 -2.66
CA SER A 9 -9.39 5.53 -1.56
C SER A 9 -10.15 6.79 -1.12
N GLY A 10 -9.46 7.91 -0.88
CA GLY A 10 -10.04 9.20 -0.51
C GLY A 10 -9.82 9.59 0.95
N GLY A 11 -9.33 8.66 1.77
CA GLY A 11 -9.16 8.83 3.20
C GLY A 11 -9.47 7.55 3.98
N PHE A 12 -9.23 7.59 5.28
CA PHE A 12 -9.59 6.52 6.20
C PHE A 12 -10.77 6.91 7.08
N GLU A 13 -11.66 5.95 7.28
CA GLU A 13 -12.60 5.93 8.40
C GLU A 13 -11.97 5.10 9.52
N LEU A 14 -11.89 5.67 10.71
CA LEU A 14 -11.24 5.08 11.87
C LEU A 14 -12.30 4.59 12.85
N PHE A 15 -12.07 3.38 13.34
CA PHE A 15 -12.90 2.74 14.34
C PHE A 15 -12.05 2.24 15.51
N THR A 16 -12.64 2.25 16.69
CA THR A 16 -12.08 1.66 17.89
C THR A 16 -12.98 0.55 18.39
N PHE A 17 -12.38 -0.48 18.96
CA PHE A 17 -13.11 -1.48 19.72
C PHE A 17 -13.18 -0.99 21.17
N GLY A 18 -14.26 -1.31 21.87
CA GLY A 18 -14.40 -1.01 23.29
C GLY A 18 -13.45 -1.84 24.16
N ASN A 19 -13.95 -2.40 25.26
CA ASN A 19 -13.15 -3.36 26.04
C ASN A 19 -12.90 -4.65 25.23
N THR A 20 -11.99 -5.50 25.71
CA THR A 20 -11.55 -6.72 25.02
C THR A 20 -12.66 -7.76 24.78
N GLU A 21 -13.83 -7.58 25.39
CA GLU A 21 -15.01 -8.45 25.21
C GLU A 21 -15.99 -7.92 24.15
N GLN A 22 -15.83 -6.67 23.71
CA GLN A 22 -16.69 -6.06 22.69
C GLN A 22 -16.11 -6.26 21.29
N HIS A 23 -16.84 -7.03 20.48
CA HIS A 23 -16.53 -7.26 19.06
C HIS A 23 -17.09 -6.17 18.13
N LEU A 24 -17.63 -5.07 18.68
CA LEU A 24 -18.22 -3.98 17.92
C LEU A 24 -17.20 -2.85 17.74
N ALA A 25 -16.94 -2.50 16.48
CA ALA A 25 -16.13 -1.35 16.10
C ALA A 25 -17.01 -0.09 16.09
N THR A 26 -16.62 0.94 16.83
CA THR A 26 -17.30 2.24 16.86
C THR A 26 -16.50 3.25 16.06
N HIS A 27 -17.16 3.97 15.16
CA HIS A 27 -16.53 5.05 14.40
C HIS A 27 -16.09 6.18 15.34
N VAL A 28 -14.88 6.68 15.14
CA VAL A 28 -14.30 7.73 16.01
C VAL A 28 -13.76 8.93 15.24
N MET A 29 -13.36 8.76 13.99
CA MET A 29 -12.70 9.78 13.20
C MET A 29 -12.76 9.46 11.71
N SER A 30 -12.88 10.49 10.88
CA SER A 30 -12.66 10.41 9.44
C SER A 30 -11.46 11.28 9.08
N VAL A 31 -10.56 10.77 8.25
CA VAL A 31 -9.39 11.49 7.74
C VAL A 31 -9.43 11.41 6.23
N GLY A 32 -9.64 12.52 5.52
CA GLY A 32 -9.73 12.49 4.06
C GLY A 32 -9.44 13.83 3.42
N LYS A 33 -8.69 13.78 2.32
CA LYS A 33 -8.41 14.91 1.41
C LYS A 33 -8.63 14.52 -0.05
N GLY A 34 -9.32 13.40 -0.29
CA GLY A 34 -9.36 12.76 -1.60
C GLY A 34 -8.04 12.07 -1.97
N GLY A 35 -7.94 11.62 -3.22
CA GLY A 35 -6.73 11.02 -3.76
C GLY A 35 -6.50 9.56 -3.36
N TRP A 36 -5.47 8.98 -3.97
CA TRP A 36 -5.11 7.55 -3.88
C TRP A 36 -4.03 7.16 -2.85
N PRO A 37 -3.01 8.00 -2.55
CA PRO A 37 -1.83 7.52 -1.84
C PRO A 37 -1.99 7.62 -0.32
N TRP A 38 -2.88 6.80 0.25
CA TRP A 38 -3.07 6.70 1.69
C TRP A 38 -2.41 5.44 2.25
N TYR A 39 -1.86 5.51 3.46
CA TYR A 39 -1.26 4.37 4.15
C TYR A 39 -1.29 4.57 5.66
N VAL A 40 -1.27 3.47 6.42
CA VAL A 40 -1.12 3.48 7.88
C VAL A 40 0.06 2.59 8.24
N ASP A 41 1.02 3.13 8.98
CA ASP A 41 2.19 2.37 9.43
C ASP A 41 1.96 1.60 10.73
N GLU A 42 2.92 0.77 11.13
CA GLU A 42 2.84 -0.07 12.33
C GLU A 42 2.74 0.72 13.67
N GLN A 43 3.10 2.01 13.67
CA GLN A 43 2.92 2.90 14.82
C GLN A 43 1.59 3.67 14.76
N ALA A 44 0.68 3.25 13.88
CA ALA A 44 -0.58 3.93 13.56
C ALA A 44 -0.38 5.35 13.00
N GLY A 45 0.79 5.67 12.46
CA GLY A 45 1.00 6.90 11.71
C GLY A 45 0.21 6.88 10.40
N ILE A 46 -0.58 7.92 10.14
CA ILE A 46 -1.33 8.04 8.88
C ILE A 46 -0.48 8.80 7.88
N TRP A 47 -0.28 8.22 6.70
CA TRP A 47 0.47 8.80 5.60
C TRP A 47 -0.45 9.17 4.45
N PHE A 48 -0.17 10.31 3.84
CA PHE A 48 -0.82 10.76 2.61
C PHE A 48 0.24 11.27 1.63
N GLY A 49 0.34 10.66 0.45
CA GLY A 49 1.30 11.05 -0.59
C GLY A 49 1.00 12.40 -1.25
N GLY A 50 -0.11 13.06 -0.92
CA GLY A 50 -0.47 14.36 -1.47
C GLY A 50 -1.17 14.29 -2.82
N ASP A 51 -1.65 15.44 -3.28
CA ASP A 51 -2.13 15.67 -4.64
C ASP A 51 -1.06 16.37 -5.50
N ASP A 52 -1.32 16.45 -6.80
CA ASP A 52 -0.48 17.11 -7.79
C ASP A 52 -0.39 18.64 -7.60
N LYS A 53 -1.33 19.22 -6.85
CA LYS A 53 -1.38 20.67 -6.57
C LYS A 53 -0.40 21.06 -5.47
N ASN A 54 -0.41 20.35 -4.35
CA ASN A 54 0.40 20.67 -3.19
C ASN A 54 1.74 19.94 -3.18
N ARG A 55 1.84 18.78 -3.84
CA ARG A 55 3.07 17.98 -3.99
C ARG A 55 3.84 17.79 -2.68
N LYS A 56 3.09 17.57 -1.59
CA LYS A 56 3.62 17.27 -0.26
C LYS A 56 3.21 15.86 0.16
N ILE A 57 4.19 15.07 0.60
CA ILE A 57 3.93 13.86 1.39
C ILE A 57 3.70 14.30 2.83
N GLN A 58 2.60 13.86 3.42
CA GLN A 58 2.16 14.22 4.76
C GLN A 58 2.15 13.00 5.68
N HIS A 59 2.55 13.19 6.93
CA HIS A 59 2.45 12.20 8.00
C HIS A 59 1.74 12.82 9.20
N PHE A 60 0.70 12.14 9.68
CA PHE A 60 -0.06 12.46 10.88
C PHE A 60 0.31 11.43 11.97
N PRO A 61 1.25 11.76 12.88
CA PRO A 61 1.66 10.82 13.91
C PRO A 61 0.52 10.55 14.90
N PHE A 62 0.38 9.30 15.29
CA PHE A 62 -0.47 8.92 16.41
C PHE A 62 0.11 9.46 17.72
N ARG A 63 -0.68 10.25 18.47
CA ARG A 63 -0.25 10.91 19.72
C ARG A 63 -0.75 10.20 20.99
N GLY A 64 -1.28 8.99 20.84
CA GLY A 64 -1.89 8.23 21.93
C GLY A 64 -3.41 8.36 21.96
N TRP A 65 -3.99 7.98 23.10
CA TRP A 65 -5.42 7.90 23.32
C TRP A 65 -5.90 9.04 24.22
N ASP A 66 -7.09 9.57 23.95
CA ASP A 66 -7.78 10.45 24.89
C ASP A 66 -8.46 9.65 26.02
N GLY A 67 -9.02 10.34 27.00
CA GLY A 67 -9.72 9.71 28.13
C GLY A 67 -10.99 8.94 27.75
N ALA A 68 -11.48 9.09 26.52
CA ALA A 68 -12.65 8.39 25.98
C ALA A 68 -12.25 7.21 25.08
N GLY A 69 -10.95 6.89 24.97
CA GLY A 69 -10.46 5.82 24.11
C GLY A 69 -10.46 6.15 22.62
N LYS A 70 -10.49 7.44 22.24
CA LYS A 70 -10.33 7.89 20.85
C LYS A 70 -8.86 8.19 20.55
N PRO A 71 -8.40 7.91 19.32
CA PRO A 71 -7.03 8.18 18.94
C PRO A 71 -6.81 9.69 18.70
N ILE A 72 -5.66 10.19 19.14
CA ILE A 72 -5.29 11.59 19.01
C ILE A 72 -4.38 11.77 17.78
N TYR A 73 -4.82 12.60 16.84
CA TYR A 73 -4.05 13.07 15.68
C TYR A 73 -4.19 14.59 15.54
N ASP A 74 -3.15 15.24 15.02
CA ASP A 74 -3.19 16.65 14.63
C ASP A 74 -3.30 16.75 13.12
N LEU A 75 -4.54 16.79 12.64
CA LEU A 75 -4.85 16.79 11.22
C LEU A 75 -4.57 18.15 10.54
N GLN A 76 -4.34 19.19 11.33
CA GLN A 76 -4.07 20.55 10.85
C GLN A 76 -2.58 20.79 10.62
N ASN A 77 -1.72 20.17 11.44
CA ASN A 77 -0.26 20.36 11.39
C ASN A 77 0.47 19.03 11.17
N PRO A 78 0.33 18.37 10.00
CA PRO A 78 1.11 17.19 9.69
C PRO A 78 2.59 17.52 9.54
N ARG A 79 3.44 16.51 9.76
CA ARG A 79 4.79 16.56 9.21
C ARG A 79 4.68 16.45 7.70
N GLN A 80 5.49 17.21 6.98
CA GLN A 80 5.39 17.27 5.52
C GLN A 80 6.75 17.39 4.84
N TRP A 81 6.86 16.77 3.68
CA TRP A 81 8.05 16.77 2.83
C TRP A 81 7.64 17.01 1.38
N ASP A 82 8.48 17.71 0.63
CA ASP A 82 8.32 17.83 -0.82
C ASP A 82 8.36 16.48 -1.50
N TRP A 83 7.60 16.34 -2.59
CA TRP A 83 7.75 15.20 -3.48
C TRP A 83 9.20 15.08 -3.96
N PRO A 84 9.76 13.86 -3.99
CA PRO A 84 11.03 13.64 -4.65
C PRO A 84 10.97 14.05 -6.13
N ALA A 85 12.10 14.50 -6.67
CA ALA A 85 12.20 14.93 -8.05
C ALA A 85 11.77 13.82 -9.04
N GLY A 86 11.21 14.24 -10.18
CA GLY A 86 10.81 13.36 -11.28
C GLY A 86 9.39 12.77 -11.19
N PHE A 87 8.74 12.79 -10.01
CA PHE A 87 7.34 12.35 -9.92
C PHE A 87 6.38 13.41 -10.46
N THR A 88 5.56 13.01 -11.43
CA THR A 88 4.41 13.78 -11.93
C THR A 88 3.16 13.48 -11.11
N LYS A 89 3.07 12.28 -10.51
CA LYS A 89 2.01 11.89 -9.58
C LYS A 89 2.46 10.75 -8.67
N ILE A 90 2.26 10.90 -7.37
CA ILE A 90 2.38 9.79 -6.40
C ILE A 90 1.05 9.04 -6.32
N ALA A 91 1.12 7.71 -6.38
CA ALA A 91 -0.05 6.84 -6.37
C ALA A 91 -0.11 5.95 -5.12
N ARG A 92 1.03 5.53 -4.56
CA ARG A 92 1.10 4.88 -3.23
C ARG A 92 2.30 5.39 -2.44
N VAL A 93 2.15 5.34 -1.12
CA VAL A 93 3.22 5.52 -0.15
C VAL A 93 3.14 4.35 0.83
N LEU A 94 4.28 3.81 1.27
CA LEU A 94 4.36 2.80 2.32
C LEU A 94 5.55 3.16 3.19
N TYR A 95 5.37 3.19 4.51
CA TYR A 95 6.39 3.64 5.43
C TYR A 95 6.72 2.59 6.48
N ARG A 96 8.02 2.41 6.74
CA ARG A 96 8.54 1.59 7.82
C ARG A 96 9.19 2.44 8.88
N PRO A 97 8.60 2.49 10.08
CA PRO A 97 9.14 3.33 11.14
C PRO A 97 10.41 2.75 11.79
N ASP A 98 10.58 1.42 11.81
CA ASP A 98 11.73 0.74 12.41
C ASP A 98 13.06 1.06 11.73
N THR A 99 13.01 1.38 10.44
CA THR A 99 14.16 1.59 9.55
C THR A 99 14.15 2.97 8.89
N ASP A 100 13.19 3.84 9.25
CA ASP A 100 12.95 5.14 8.61
C ASP A 100 12.97 5.06 7.07
N THR A 101 12.26 4.07 6.53
CA THR A 101 12.23 3.76 5.10
C THR A 101 10.88 4.12 4.50
N LEU A 102 10.88 4.91 3.43
CA LEU A 102 9.69 5.23 2.65
C LEU A 102 9.78 4.60 1.26
N PHE A 103 8.74 3.87 0.89
CA PHE A 103 8.50 3.43 -0.47
C PHE A 103 7.47 4.33 -1.13
N ILE A 104 7.77 4.79 -2.34
CA ILE A 104 6.88 5.61 -3.14
C ILE A 104 6.70 4.93 -4.49
N SER A 105 5.45 4.75 -4.90
CA SER A 105 5.14 4.37 -6.28
C SER A 105 4.26 5.42 -6.95
N GLY A 106 4.49 5.62 -8.24
CA GLY A 106 3.88 6.72 -8.97
C GLY A 106 4.29 6.76 -10.43
N TYR A 107 4.09 7.92 -11.04
CA TYR A 107 4.32 8.15 -12.47
C TYR A 107 5.37 9.24 -12.67
N THR A 108 6.05 9.17 -13.81
CA THR A 108 6.99 10.18 -14.29
C THR A 108 6.49 10.77 -15.61
N GLN A 109 7.23 11.73 -16.16
CA GLN A 109 6.93 12.26 -17.48
C GLN A 109 7.09 11.20 -18.59
N ASP A 110 8.14 10.38 -18.51
CA ASP A 110 8.45 9.37 -19.52
C ASP A 110 7.59 8.10 -19.39
N LEU A 111 7.09 7.82 -18.18
CA LEU A 111 6.23 6.68 -17.89
C LEU A 111 4.91 7.17 -17.27
N PRO A 112 4.00 7.72 -18.10
CA PRO A 112 2.76 8.31 -17.63
C PRO A 112 1.73 7.26 -17.18
N MET A 113 0.64 7.74 -16.59
CA MET A 113 -0.46 6.91 -16.13
C MET A 113 -1.19 6.20 -17.29
N ALA A 114 -1.14 4.86 -17.28
CA ALA A 114 -1.83 4.03 -18.28
C ALA A 114 -3.34 3.88 -17.99
N SER A 115 -3.72 3.82 -16.70
CA SER A 115 -5.10 3.71 -16.25
C SER A 115 -5.22 4.21 -14.81
N TRP A 116 -6.45 4.42 -14.35
CA TRP A 116 -6.77 4.89 -13.02
C TRP A 116 -6.54 3.81 -11.95
N GLY A 117 -6.32 4.25 -10.71
CA GLY A 117 -6.26 3.38 -9.52
C GLY A 117 -5.02 2.47 -9.41
N LEU A 118 -4.18 2.37 -10.45
CA LEU A 118 -2.94 1.58 -10.42
C LEU A 118 -1.91 2.18 -9.43
N ILE A 119 -0.90 1.40 -9.05
CA ILE A 119 0.12 1.85 -8.09
C ILE A 119 1.15 2.81 -8.68
N GLY A 120 1.22 2.97 -10.00
CA GLY A 120 2.29 3.73 -10.66
C GLY A 120 2.98 2.93 -11.75
N SER A 121 3.86 3.58 -12.49
CA SER A 121 4.77 2.97 -13.45
C SER A 121 6.16 2.72 -12.88
N ILE A 122 6.53 3.38 -11.79
CA ILE A 122 7.78 3.18 -11.07
C ILE A 122 7.54 3.03 -9.57
N MET A 123 8.50 2.41 -8.90
CA MET A 123 8.62 2.34 -7.45
C MET A 123 10.03 2.74 -7.03
N VAL A 124 10.14 3.44 -5.91
CA VAL A 124 11.39 3.97 -5.37
C VAL A 124 11.42 3.76 -3.87
N ARG A 125 12.58 3.37 -3.35
CA ARG A 125 12.85 3.31 -1.91
C ARG A 125 13.75 4.46 -1.49
N TYR A 126 13.37 5.12 -0.40
CA TYR A 126 14.17 6.12 0.29
C TYR A 126 14.45 5.67 1.72
N ASP A 127 15.71 5.75 2.13
CA ASP A 127 16.12 5.55 3.53
C ASP A 127 16.30 6.92 4.22
N HIS A 128 16.22 6.90 5.55
CA HIS A 128 16.31 8.08 6.42
C HIS A 128 15.28 9.16 6.06
N TRP A 129 14.07 8.73 5.68
CA TRP A 129 13.03 9.57 5.11
C TRP A 129 12.71 10.80 5.98
N SER A 130 12.52 10.56 7.27
CA SER A 130 12.09 11.56 8.25
C SER A 130 13.13 12.64 8.53
N THR A 131 14.39 12.42 8.13
CA THR A 131 15.54 13.30 8.37
C THR A 131 15.78 14.29 7.23
N ASN A 132 16.82 15.12 7.31
CA ASN A 132 17.29 15.93 6.18
C ASN A 132 18.31 15.18 5.27
N GLN A 133 18.67 13.94 5.60
CA GLN A 133 19.67 13.11 4.89
C GLN A 133 19.00 11.95 4.12
N ARG A 134 17.90 12.24 3.41
CA ARG A 134 17.18 11.24 2.62
C ARG A 134 18.06 10.66 1.52
N ILE A 135 18.11 9.34 1.41
CA ILE A 135 18.89 8.63 0.39
C ILE A 135 17.96 7.79 -0.48
N GLU A 136 17.92 8.06 -1.78
CA GLU A 136 17.33 7.13 -2.75
C GLU A 136 18.20 5.87 -2.82
N LYS A 137 17.67 4.73 -2.39
CA LYS A 137 18.42 3.46 -2.38
C LYS A 137 18.34 2.73 -3.71
N TRP A 138 17.14 2.65 -4.26
CA TRP A 138 16.90 2.07 -5.57
C TRP A 138 15.63 2.64 -6.17
N ARG A 139 15.56 2.53 -7.49
CA ARG A 139 14.44 2.93 -8.34
C ARG A 139 14.25 1.86 -9.40
N THR A 140 13.03 1.39 -9.58
CA THR A 140 12.70 0.50 -10.71
C THR A 140 12.78 1.28 -12.01
N GLN A 141 13.29 0.66 -13.08
CA GLN A 141 13.21 1.26 -14.41
C GLN A 141 11.73 1.41 -14.85
N GLU A 142 10.97 0.34 -14.74
CA GLU A 142 9.51 0.29 -14.96
C GLU A 142 8.95 -0.89 -14.17
N LEU A 143 7.74 -0.75 -13.63
CA LEU A 143 7.02 -1.84 -13.00
C LEU A 143 6.49 -2.83 -14.05
N PRO A 144 6.32 -4.12 -13.72
CA PRO A 144 5.83 -5.11 -14.66
C PRO A 144 4.44 -4.75 -15.13
N ARG A 145 4.17 -5.01 -16.40
CA ARG A 145 2.84 -4.88 -16.99
C ARG A 145 2.22 -6.24 -17.19
N ASP A 146 0.91 -6.31 -16.97
CA ASP A 146 0.11 -7.47 -17.34
C ASP A 146 -0.12 -7.55 -18.86
N ASP A 147 -0.78 -8.61 -19.32
CA ASP A 147 -1.00 -8.89 -20.74
C ASP A 147 -1.90 -7.83 -21.43
N GLU A 148 -2.63 -7.01 -20.65
CA GLU A 148 -3.38 -5.83 -21.11
C GLU A 148 -2.59 -4.51 -20.95
N ARG A 149 -1.29 -4.61 -20.65
CA ARG A 149 -0.35 -3.50 -20.47
C ARG A 149 -0.64 -2.61 -19.25
N LEU A 150 -1.35 -3.13 -18.24
CA LEU A 150 -1.58 -2.42 -16.98
C LEU A 150 -0.48 -2.73 -15.97
N HIS A 151 -0.05 -1.70 -15.24
CA HIS A 151 0.78 -1.86 -14.04
C HIS A 151 -0.05 -2.47 -12.89
N PRO A 152 0.58 -2.95 -11.79
CA PRO A 152 -0.15 -3.56 -10.69
C PRO A 152 -1.22 -2.62 -10.07
N LYS A 153 -2.32 -3.19 -9.59
CA LYS A 153 -3.44 -2.42 -8.99
C LYS A 153 -3.13 -1.97 -7.57
N SER A 154 -2.55 -2.87 -6.77
CA SER A 154 -2.32 -2.64 -5.36
C SER A 154 -0.96 -3.18 -4.92
N ILE A 155 -0.48 -2.66 -3.79
CA ILE A 155 0.79 -2.99 -3.17
C ILE A 155 0.63 -3.00 -1.66
N ASP A 156 1.33 -3.92 -1.00
CA ASP A 156 1.51 -3.89 0.45
C ASP A 156 2.93 -4.32 0.85
N LEU A 157 3.30 -4.00 2.09
CA LEU A 157 4.61 -4.22 2.67
C LEU A 157 4.49 -5.12 3.89
N ALA A 158 5.25 -6.22 3.93
CA ALA A 158 5.36 -7.04 5.12
C ALA A 158 6.77 -7.62 5.22
N GLY A 159 7.39 -7.49 6.40
CA GLY A 159 8.70 -8.07 6.64
C GLY A 159 9.73 -7.62 5.62
N ASP A 160 10.38 -8.55 4.94
CA ASP A 160 11.48 -8.25 4.02
C ASP A 160 11.03 -8.04 2.57
N TYR A 161 9.71 -8.00 2.33
CA TYR A 161 9.16 -8.03 0.97
C TYR A 161 8.02 -7.04 0.76
N LEU A 162 7.94 -6.55 -0.48
CA LEU A 162 6.76 -5.88 -1.02
C LEU A 162 5.98 -6.87 -1.88
N PHE A 163 4.65 -6.75 -1.86
CA PHE A 163 3.75 -7.61 -2.61
C PHE A 163 2.89 -6.74 -3.51
N THR A 164 2.98 -6.92 -4.83
CA THR A 164 2.12 -6.22 -5.79
C THR A 164 1.22 -7.19 -6.51
N VAL A 165 0.00 -6.80 -6.85
CA VAL A 165 -0.95 -7.68 -7.54
C VAL A 165 -1.33 -7.17 -8.92
N THR A 166 -1.27 -8.05 -9.93
CA THR A 166 -1.69 -7.73 -11.30
C THR A 166 -3.22 -7.76 -11.42
N THR A 167 -3.78 -7.00 -12.35
CA THR A 167 -5.25 -6.93 -12.53
C THR A 167 -5.75 -7.97 -13.52
N ARG A 168 -4.94 -8.23 -14.55
CA ARG A 168 -5.22 -9.17 -15.64
C ARG A 168 -4.20 -10.29 -15.64
N LYS A 169 -4.31 -11.14 -16.68
CA LYS A 169 -3.35 -12.20 -16.94
C LYS A 169 -1.93 -11.65 -17.01
N TYR A 170 -1.00 -12.35 -16.41
CA TYR A 170 0.42 -12.00 -16.42
C TYR A 170 1.21 -13.15 -17.04
N ARG A 171 1.78 -12.90 -18.22
CA ARG A 171 2.57 -13.88 -18.99
C ARG A 171 1.74 -15.13 -19.34
N GLY A 172 0.50 -14.93 -19.81
CA GLY A 172 -0.41 -15.99 -20.23
C GLY A 172 -1.06 -16.79 -19.10
N LYS A 173 -0.77 -16.47 -17.83
CA LYS A 173 -1.41 -17.06 -16.65
C LYS A 173 -2.35 -16.05 -16.00
N ASP A 174 -3.31 -16.50 -15.20
CA ASP A 174 -4.21 -15.61 -14.46
C ASP A 174 -3.46 -14.65 -13.52
N ALA A 175 -4.18 -13.64 -13.02
CA ALA A 175 -3.60 -12.59 -12.18
C ALA A 175 -2.83 -13.18 -11.01
N CYS A 176 -1.74 -12.51 -10.63
CA CYS A 176 -0.79 -13.05 -9.68
C CYS A 176 -0.30 -11.97 -8.72
N VAL A 177 0.20 -12.43 -7.58
CA VAL A 177 0.99 -11.58 -6.69
C VAL A 177 2.45 -11.72 -7.07
N LEU A 178 3.10 -10.61 -7.38
CA LEU A 178 4.55 -10.53 -7.54
C LEU A 178 5.17 -10.18 -6.19
N VAL A 179 6.22 -10.92 -5.83
CA VAL A 179 6.98 -10.74 -4.59
C VAL A 179 8.28 -10.03 -4.92
N TRP A 180 8.55 -8.94 -4.21
CA TRP A 180 9.69 -8.07 -4.41
C TRP A 180 10.55 -8.07 -3.16
N ASP A 181 11.86 -8.27 -3.31
CA ASP A 181 12.81 -8.01 -2.24
C ASP A 181 12.89 -6.50 -1.98
N GLN A 182 12.55 -6.06 -0.77
CA GLN A 182 12.48 -4.62 -0.46
C GLN A 182 13.87 -3.95 -0.46
N ALA A 183 14.94 -4.73 -0.28
CA ALA A 183 16.31 -4.20 -0.16
C ALA A 183 16.89 -3.85 -1.53
N THR A 184 16.57 -4.65 -2.53
CA THR A 184 17.11 -4.54 -3.89
C THR A 184 16.11 -4.00 -4.91
N GLY A 185 14.81 -4.04 -4.62
CA GLY A 185 13.76 -3.64 -5.55
C GLY A 185 13.58 -4.65 -6.70
N GLN A 186 14.04 -5.90 -6.53
CA GLN A 186 13.95 -6.95 -7.54
C GLN A 186 12.76 -7.89 -7.28
N VAL A 187 12.14 -8.38 -8.35
CA VAL A 187 11.14 -9.46 -8.26
C VAL A 187 11.86 -10.76 -7.95
N VAL A 188 11.48 -11.40 -6.84
CA VAL A 188 12.07 -12.66 -6.35
C VAL A 188 11.10 -13.83 -6.38
N GLY A 189 9.82 -13.59 -6.67
CA GLY A 189 8.83 -14.66 -6.75
C GLY A 189 7.50 -14.18 -7.32
N ALA A 190 6.63 -15.16 -7.56
CA ALA A 190 5.23 -14.92 -7.92
C ALA A 190 4.33 -16.01 -7.33
N MET A 191 3.13 -15.62 -6.90
CA MET A 191 2.09 -16.52 -6.42
C MET A 191 0.90 -16.47 -7.36
N TYR A 192 0.48 -17.66 -7.81
CA TYR A 192 -0.68 -17.84 -8.69
C TYR A 192 -1.79 -18.61 -7.95
N PRO A 193 -3.07 -18.39 -8.30
CA PRO A 193 -4.17 -19.17 -7.74
C PRO A 193 -3.97 -20.65 -8.05
N SER A 194 -4.07 -21.50 -7.03
CA SER A 194 -3.97 -22.96 -7.20
C SER A 194 -5.30 -23.57 -7.65
N PRO A 195 -5.32 -24.79 -8.20
CA PRO A 195 -6.57 -25.50 -8.51
C PRO A 195 -7.53 -25.63 -7.32
N ASN A 196 -7.03 -25.69 -6.08
CA ASN A 196 -7.84 -25.80 -4.86
C ASN A 196 -8.73 -24.58 -4.61
N VAL A 197 -8.44 -23.44 -5.26
CA VAL A 197 -9.25 -22.21 -5.22
C VAL A 197 -9.88 -21.89 -6.59
N GLY A 198 -9.94 -22.90 -7.47
CA GLY A 198 -10.47 -22.81 -8.83
C GLY A 198 -9.45 -22.42 -9.89
N GLY A 199 -8.17 -22.24 -9.53
CA GLY A 199 -7.10 -21.89 -10.47
C GLY A 199 -7.25 -20.53 -11.15
N GLN A 200 -8.12 -19.67 -10.62
CA GLN A 200 -8.48 -18.38 -11.22
C GLN A 200 -8.28 -17.22 -10.25
N SER A 201 -7.81 -16.10 -10.81
CA SER A 201 -7.69 -14.80 -10.16
C SER A 201 -7.74 -13.69 -11.21
N GLY A 202 -8.36 -12.57 -10.87
CA GLY A 202 -8.38 -11.35 -11.65
C GLY A 202 -9.27 -10.27 -11.03
N TRP A 203 -9.22 -9.08 -11.62
CA TRP A 203 -9.96 -7.89 -11.16
C TRP A 203 -9.75 -7.60 -9.68
N VAL A 204 -8.51 -7.25 -9.35
CA VAL A 204 -8.30 -6.39 -8.19
C VAL A 204 -8.75 -5.00 -8.62
N ASP A 205 -9.81 -4.48 -8.01
CA ASP A 205 -10.41 -3.21 -8.41
C ASP A 205 -10.44 -2.15 -7.30
N ILE A 206 -9.98 -2.48 -6.09
CA ILE A 206 -9.77 -1.50 -5.01
C ILE A 206 -8.31 -1.10 -4.84
N SER A 207 -8.09 0.11 -4.30
CA SER A 207 -6.76 0.69 -4.08
C SER A 207 -5.87 -0.14 -3.12
N HIS A 208 -6.49 -0.74 -2.09
CA HIS A 208 -5.89 -1.61 -1.08
C HIS A 208 -6.35 -3.06 -1.22
N GLY A 209 -6.38 -3.57 -2.45
CA GLY A 209 -6.84 -4.92 -2.77
C GLY A 209 -5.83 -6.03 -2.45
N ILE A 210 -4.70 -5.71 -1.82
CA ILE A 210 -3.76 -6.67 -1.27
C ILE A 210 -3.38 -6.26 0.15
N GLN A 211 -3.29 -7.24 1.05
CA GLN A 211 -2.75 -7.09 2.40
C GLN A 211 -1.82 -8.25 2.73
N ALA A 212 -0.66 -7.96 3.29
CA ALA A 212 0.36 -8.95 3.63
C ALA A 212 0.70 -8.91 5.12
N TYR A 213 0.97 -10.09 5.70
CA TYR A 213 1.37 -10.22 7.10
C TYR A 213 2.44 -11.29 7.24
N LYS A 214 3.57 -10.94 7.87
CA LYS A 214 4.65 -11.88 8.21
C LYS A 214 4.31 -12.56 9.53
N ARG A 215 4.26 -13.89 9.52
CA ARG A 215 4.12 -14.74 10.70
C ARG A 215 5.47 -14.98 11.34
N GLU A 216 5.47 -15.27 12.64
CA GLU A 216 6.68 -15.57 13.43
C GLU A 216 7.51 -16.74 12.87
N ASN A 217 6.85 -17.72 12.24
CA ASN A 217 7.52 -18.88 11.61
C ASN A 217 8.17 -18.58 10.24
N GLY A 218 8.21 -17.29 9.84
CA GLY A 218 8.76 -16.80 8.58
C GLY A 218 7.85 -16.97 7.37
N GLN A 219 6.62 -17.48 7.52
CA GLN A 219 5.63 -17.47 6.44
C GLN A 219 4.96 -16.11 6.30
N TYR A 220 4.53 -15.79 5.09
CA TYR A 220 3.73 -14.62 4.76
C TYR A 220 2.33 -15.07 4.40
N MET A 221 1.33 -14.45 5.04
CA MET A 221 -0.07 -14.52 4.66
C MET A 221 -0.37 -13.32 3.77
N VAL A 222 -0.85 -13.58 2.56
CA VAL A 222 -1.18 -12.50 1.61
C VAL A 222 -2.62 -12.67 1.16
N ILE A 223 -3.47 -11.72 1.53
CA ILE A 223 -4.89 -11.68 1.17
C ILE A 223 -5.05 -10.75 -0.03
N VAL A 224 -5.79 -11.21 -1.03
CA VAL A 224 -6.01 -10.50 -2.29
C VAL A 224 -7.50 -10.48 -2.61
N GLU A 225 -8.02 -9.30 -2.93
CA GLU A 225 -9.34 -9.13 -3.52
C GLU A 225 -9.44 -9.88 -4.86
N GLU A 226 -10.56 -10.55 -5.09
CA GLU A 226 -10.88 -11.13 -6.38
C GLU A 226 -12.34 -10.78 -6.74
N ASP A 227 -12.53 -9.54 -7.21
CA ASP A 227 -13.84 -8.96 -7.47
C ASP A 227 -14.61 -9.76 -8.53
N ALA A 228 -13.91 -10.21 -9.58
CA ALA A 228 -14.51 -10.95 -10.69
C ALA A 228 -15.20 -12.27 -10.29
N ARG A 229 -14.92 -12.83 -9.10
CA ARG A 229 -15.62 -14.00 -8.56
C ARG A 229 -16.13 -13.80 -7.14
N ALA A 230 -16.24 -12.54 -6.68
CA ALA A 230 -16.79 -12.19 -5.38
C ALA A 230 -16.16 -12.97 -4.21
N LYS A 231 -14.82 -13.08 -4.20
CA LYS A 231 -14.07 -13.79 -3.16
C LYS A 231 -12.79 -13.05 -2.77
N ASN A 232 -12.14 -13.55 -1.72
CA ASN A 232 -10.76 -13.19 -1.39
C ASN A 232 -9.88 -14.44 -1.49
N LEU A 233 -8.66 -14.27 -2.00
CA LEU A 233 -7.65 -15.33 -2.06
C LEU A 233 -6.63 -15.12 -0.94
N LEU A 234 -6.42 -16.15 -0.12
CA LEU A 234 -5.35 -16.18 0.86
C LEU A 234 -4.21 -17.05 0.34
N TYR A 235 -3.05 -16.44 0.12
CA TYR A 235 -1.81 -17.13 -0.20
C TYR A 235 -0.98 -17.33 1.06
N LEU A 236 -0.38 -18.51 1.18
CA LEU A 236 0.66 -18.81 2.16
C LEU A 236 1.97 -18.95 1.41
N TRP A 237 2.92 -18.06 1.69
CA TRP A 237 4.22 -18.03 1.02
C TRP A 237 5.34 -18.06 2.03
N LYS A 238 6.43 -18.72 1.67
CA LYS A 238 7.66 -18.72 2.45
C LYS A 238 8.82 -18.62 1.46
N PRO A 239 9.74 -17.65 1.60
CA PRO A 239 10.93 -17.56 0.77
C PRO A 239 11.82 -18.80 0.91
#